data_AF-A0A653C6D6-F1
#
_entry.id   AF-A0A653C6D6-F1
#
_cell.length_a   1.000
_cell.length_b   1.000
_cell.length_c   1.000
_cell.angle_alpha   90.00
_cell.angle_beta   90.00
_cell.angle_gamma   90.00
#
_symmetry.space_group_name_H-M   'P 1'
#
loop_
_entity.id
_entity.type
_entity.pdbx_description
1 polymer ?
#
loop_
_entity_poly.entity_id
_entity_poly.type
_entity_poly.pdbx_seq_one_letter_code
_entity_poly.pdbx_strand_id
1 'polypeptide(L)'
;MRCIRSQLENLISGLPKKELVAMSLGLAHSLSRYKLKFSPDKVDTMIVQAVSLLDDLDKELNNYVMRCREWYGWHFPELGKLITDNLAFAKTVKIIGTRDNTATADLSDILPEEVEEKVKEAAEISMGTEIADDDIMNIQNLCDQIIDMTNYRAQLYDYLKARMMAMAPNLSVLVGDLVGARLIAHAGSLINLAKHPASTVQILGAEKALFRALKTKKDTPKYGIIYLRR
;
A
#
# COMPACT_ATOMS: atom_id res chain seq x y z
N MET A 1 35.84 -46.08 0.70
CA MET A 1 34.71 -45.12 0.65
C MET A 1 33.87 -45.20 -0.64
N ARG A 2 34.48 -45.26 -1.84
CA ARG A 2 33.72 -45.32 -3.11
C ARG A 2 32.86 -46.58 -3.26
N CYS A 3 33.44 -47.77 -3.00
CA CYS A 3 32.74 -49.05 -3.10
C CYS A 3 31.53 -49.16 -2.14
N ILE A 4 31.66 -48.61 -0.92
CA ILE A 4 30.60 -48.60 0.09
C ILE A 4 29.45 -47.68 -0.34
N ARG A 5 29.75 -46.50 -0.91
CA ARG A 5 28.71 -45.58 -1.43
C ARG A 5 28.00 -46.14 -2.66
N SER A 6 28.68 -46.87 -3.53
CA SER A 6 28.05 -47.50 -4.71
C SER A 6 27.17 -48.71 -4.35
N GLN A 7 27.44 -49.38 -3.23
CA GLN A 7 26.67 -50.53 -2.74
C GLN A 7 25.71 -50.17 -1.59
N LEU A 8 25.52 -48.87 -1.31
CA LEU A 8 24.69 -48.36 -0.21
C LEU A 8 23.25 -48.90 -0.26
N GLU A 9 22.73 -49.09 -1.47
CA GLU A 9 21.37 -49.59 -1.72
C GLU A 9 21.16 -51.03 -1.26
N ASN A 10 22.22 -51.85 -1.31
CA ASN A 10 22.18 -53.22 -0.80
C ASN A 10 22.43 -53.29 0.71
N LEU A 11 23.08 -52.26 1.28
CA LEU A 11 23.42 -52.19 2.69
C LEU A 11 22.23 -51.72 3.56
N ILE A 12 21.37 -50.88 2.99
CA ILE A 12 20.18 -50.33 3.66
C ILE A 12 18.94 -51.01 3.09
N SER A 13 18.60 -52.18 3.63
CA SER A 13 17.37 -52.89 3.27
C SER A 13 16.17 -52.20 3.93
N GLY A 14 15.22 -51.71 3.13
CA GLY A 14 13.94 -51.17 3.61
C GLY A 14 13.69 -49.69 3.35
N LEU A 15 14.68 -48.95 2.80
CA LEU A 15 14.48 -47.57 2.35
C LEU A 15 14.45 -47.51 0.81
N PRO A 16 13.32 -47.11 0.20
CA PRO A 16 13.27 -46.95 -1.25
C PRO A 16 14.20 -45.81 -1.70
N LYS A 17 14.90 -45.99 -2.83
CA LYS A 17 15.86 -45.01 -3.38
C LYS A 17 15.29 -43.59 -3.49
N LYS A 18 13.99 -43.48 -3.79
CA LYS A 18 13.26 -42.21 -3.91
C LYS A 18 13.26 -41.41 -2.61
N GLU A 19 13.16 -42.07 -1.46
CA GLU A 19 13.18 -41.42 -0.15
C GLU A 19 14.59 -40.95 0.23
N LEU A 20 15.64 -41.73 -0.08
CA LEU A 20 17.03 -41.31 0.13
C LEU A 20 17.40 -40.06 -0.70
N VAL A 21 16.94 -39.99 -1.95
CA VAL A 21 17.13 -38.80 -2.79
C VAL A 21 16.35 -37.61 -2.22
N ALA A 22 15.11 -37.81 -1.78
CA ALA A 22 14.32 -36.76 -1.14
C ALA A 22 14.96 -36.25 0.17
N MET A 23 15.48 -37.15 1.01
CA MET A 23 16.18 -36.81 2.25
C MET A 23 17.49 -36.06 1.99
N SER A 24 18.31 -36.52 1.04
CA SER A 24 19.56 -35.84 0.68
C SER A 24 19.30 -34.46 0.06
N LEU A 25 18.26 -34.31 -0.76
CA LEU A 25 17.80 -33.02 -1.27
C LEU A 25 17.30 -32.11 -0.14
N GLY A 26 16.50 -32.65 0.79
CA GLY A 26 16.02 -31.91 1.96
C GLY A 26 17.16 -31.41 2.85
N LEU A 27 18.17 -32.26 3.07
CA LEU A 27 19.37 -31.92 3.83
C LEU A 27 20.26 -30.91 3.08
N ALA A 28 20.40 -31.06 1.76
CA ALA A 28 21.13 -30.10 0.95
C ALA A 28 20.44 -28.72 0.97
N HIS A 29 19.11 -28.67 0.85
CA HIS A 29 18.33 -27.43 0.96
C HIS A 29 18.41 -26.82 2.36
N SER A 30 18.28 -27.60 3.42
CA SER A 30 18.35 -27.08 4.79
C SER A 30 19.75 -26.54 5.12
N LEU A 31 20.80 -27.24 4.70
CA LEU A 31 22.19 -26.80 4.88
C LEU A 31 22.50 -25.56 4.04
N SER A 32 21.98 -25.48 2.82
CA SER A 32 22.12 -24.30 1.96
C SER A 32 21.38 -23.10 2.55
N ARG A 33 20.14 -23.26 3.03
CA ARG A 33 19.40 -22.20 3.73
C ARG A 33 20.07 -21.79 5.04
N TYR A 34 20.67 -22.73 5.77
CA TYR A 34 21.42 -22.45 6.98
C TYR A 34 22.67 -21.62 6.70
N LYS A 35 23.41 -21.93 5.64
CA LYS A 35 24.57 -21.15 5.21
C LYS A 35 24.16 -19.79 4.62
N LEU A 36 23.07 -19.76 3.87
CA LEU A 36 22.47 -18.56 3.28
C LEU A 36 21.45 -17.89 4.21
N LYS A 37 21.61 -18.03 5.53
CA LYS A 37 20.65 -17.64 6.60
C LYS A 37 20.05 -16.24 6.44
N PHE A 38 20.68 -15.39 5.64
CA PHE A 38 20.14 -14.11 5.23
C PHE A 38 20.44 -13.90 3.73
N SER A 39 19.47 -14.21 2.86
CA SER A 39 19.54 -13.78 1.45
C SER A 39 18.83 -12.43 1.37
N PRO A 40 19.56 -11.30 1.27
CA PRO A 40 18.96 -9.97 1.22
C PRO A 40 17.97 -9.82 0.05
N ASP A 41 18.20 -10.53 -1.06
CA ASP A 41 17.34 -10.52 -2.26
C ASP A 41 15.87 -10.85 -1.95
N LYS A 42 15.60 -11.79 -1.03
CA LYS A 42 14.22 -12.16 -0.70
C LYS A 42 13.53 -11.10 0.15
N VAL A 43 14.28 -10.37 0.97
CA VAL A 43 13.71 -9.33 1.83
C VAL A 43 13.41 -8.08 0.99
N ASP A 44 14.24 -7.78 -0.02
CA ASP A 44 14.00 -6.70 -0.98
C ASP A 44 12.67 -6.88 -1.71
N THR A 45 12.36 -8.11 -2.16
CA THR A 45 11.10 -8.37 -2.88
C THR A 45 9.86 -8.06 -2.04
N MET A 46 9.92 -8.23 -0.71
CA MET A 46 8.82 -7.88 0.18
C MET A 46 8.60 -6.36 0.25
N ILE A 47 9.67 -5.56 0.21
CA ILE A 47 9.57 -4.10 0.16
C ILE A 47 8.92 -3.65 -1.15
N VAL A 48 9.35 -4.22 -2.28
CA VAL A 48 8.76 -3.91 -3.59
C VAL A 48 7.26 -4.19 -3.59
N GLN A 49 6.84 -5.36 -3.09
CA GLN A 49 5.42 -5.71 -2.99
C GLN A 49 4.65 -4.78 -2.05
N ALA A 50 5.23 -4.43 -0.90
CA ALA A 50 4.59 -3.55 0.07
C ALA A 50 4.37 -2.13 -0.48
N VAL A 51 5.32 -1.58 -1.23
CA VAL A 51 5.19 -0.27 -1.87
C VAL A 51 4.13 -0.29 -2.96
N SER A 52 4.14 -1.32 -3.83
CA SER A 52 3.13 -1.47 -4.86
C SER A 52 1.73 -1.58 -4.26
N LEU A 53 1.57 -2.38 -3.20
CA LEU A 53 0.31 -2.48 -2.48
C LEU A 53 -0.13 -1.14 -1.88
N LEU A 54 0.80 -0.36 -1.33
CA LEU A 54 0.49 0.97 -0.77
C LEU A 54 0.00 1.95 -1.87
N ASP A 55 0.66 1.95 -3.03
CA ASP A 55 0.26 2.79 -4.17
C ASP A 55 -1.09 2.33 -4.77
N ASP A 56 -1.42 1.04 -4.72
CA ASP A 56 -2.70 0.52 -5.18
C ASP A 56 -3.84 0.79 -4.17
N LEU A 57 -3.57 0.63 -2.87
CA LEU A 57 -4.50 1.03 -1.81
C LEU A 57 -4.87 2.51 -1.91
N ASP A 58 -3.93 3.40 -2.20
CA ASP A 58 -4.21 4.83 -2.35
C ASP A 58 -5.17 5.11 -3.52
N LYS A 59 -5.04 4.39 -4.63
CA LYS A 59 -5.96 4.52 -5.78
C LYS A 59 -7.34 3.95 -5.47
N GLU A 60 -7.38 2.76 -4.88
CA GLU A 60 -8.63 2.09 -4.52
C GLU A 60 -9.40 2.87 -3.47
N LEU A 61 -8.73 3.37 -2.43
CA LEU A 61 -9.33 4.22 -1.40
C LEU A 61 -9.95 5.47 -2.03
N ASN A 62 -9.25 6.14 -2.95
CA ASN A 62 -9.83 7.30 -3.64
C ASN A 62 -11.06 6.92 -4.48
N ASN A 63 -11.03 5.81 -5.20
CA ASN A 63 -12.18 5.33 -5.97
C ASN A 63 -13.37 4.98 -5.06
N TYR A 64 -13.14 4.30 -3.94
CA TYR A 64 -14.19 3.97 -2.96
C TYR A 64 -14.79 5.22 -2.32
N VAL A 65 -13.96 6.21 -1.97
CA VAL A 65 -14.46 7.48 -1.41
C VAL A 65 -15.30 8.24 -2.42
N MET A 66 -14.84 8.38 -3.67
CA MET A 66 -15.61 9.06 -4.71
C MET A 66 -16.93 8.33 -4.95
N ARG A 67 -16.93 7.00 -4.96
CA ARG A 67 -18.14 6.20 -5.07
C ARG A 67 -19.09 6.40 -3.89
N CYS A 68 -18.57 6.43 -2.67
CA CYS A 68 -19.36 6.69 -1.47
C CYS A 68 -19.98 8.09 -1.46
N ARG A 69 -19.23 9.11 -1.94
CA ARG A 69 -19.74 10.48 -2.09
C ARG A 69 -20.87 10.59 -3.11
N GLU A 70 -20.72 9.94 -4.27
CA GLU A 70 -21.78 9.91 -5.28
C GLU A 70 -23.02 9.17 -4.77
N TRP A 71 -22.83 8.04 -4.09
CA TRP A 71 -23.93 7.22 -3.58
C TRP A 71 -24.71 7.94 -2.48
N TYR A 72 -24.01 8.47 -1.47
CA TYR A 72 -24.65 9.25 -0.41
C TYR A 72 -25.13 10.63 -0.89
N GLY A 73 -24.57 11.15 -1.98
CA GLY A 73 -24.97 12.43 -2.57
C GLY A 73 -26.41 12.46 -3.08
N TRP A 74 -27.03 11.31 -3.35
CA TRP A 74 -28.48 11.21 -3.61
C TRP A 74 -29.31 11.57 -2.38
N HIS A 75 -28.85 11.14 -1.19
CA HIS A 75 -29.50 11.48 0.07
C HIS A 75 -29.10 12.85 0.58
N PHE A 76 -27.82 13.21 0.53
CA PHE A 76 -27.36 14.48 1.10
C PHE A 76 -26.24 15.10 0.26
N PRO A 77 -26.60 15.85 -0.81
CA PRO A 77 -25.63 16.38 -1.77
C PRO A 77 -24.75 17.51 -1.18
N GLU A 78 -25.23 18.21 -0.15
CA GLU A 78 -24.53 19.35 0.45
C GLU A 78 -23.35 18.91 1.32
N LEU A 79 -23.43 17.73 1.95
CA LEU A 79 -22.36 17.17 2.77
C LEU A 79 -21.05 17.01 2.00
N GLY A 80 -21.14 16.57 0.75
CA GLY A 80 -19.97 16.39 -0.12
C GLY A 80 -19.25 17.69 -0.48
N LYS A 81 -19.95 18.84 -0.41
CA LYS A 81 -19.37 20.17 -0.65
C LYS A 81 -18.78 20.78 0.62
N LEU A 82 -19.41 20.53 1.77
CA LEU A 82 -18.98 21.07 3.06
C LEU A 82 -17.73 20.36 3.58
N ILE A 83 -17.69 19.03 3.49
CA ILE A 83 -16.56 18.23 3.97
C ILE A 83 -15.67 17.89 2.79
N THR A 84 -14.46 18.43 2.78
CA THR A 84 -13.43 18.11 1.78
C THR A 84 -12.63 16.87 2.16
N ASP A 85 -12.39 16.64 3.45
CA ASP A 85 -11.66 15.47 3.93
C ASP A 85 -12.45 14.17 3.74
N ASN A 86 -11.78 13.18 3.17
CA ASN A 86 -12.35 11.89 2.78
C ASN A 86 -12.67 11.02 4.00
N LEU A 87 -11.79 11.04 4.99
CA LEU A 87 -11.92 10.21 6.19
C LEU A 87 -12.97 10.79 7.14
N ALA A 88 -12.96 12.12 7.33
CA ALA A 88 -14.03 12.81 8.05
C ALA A 88 -15.40 12.55 7.42
N PHE A 89 -15.50 12.57 6.08
CA PHE A 89 -16.75 12.28 5.36
C PHE A 89 -17.28 10.87 5.68
N ALA A 90 -16.44 9.84 5.56
CA ALA A 90 -16.87 8.46 5.83
C ALA A 90 -17.32 8.26 7.29
N LYS A 91 -16.61 8.85 8.26
CA LYS A 91 -17.00 8.80 9.67
C LYS A 91 -18.32 9.55 9.94
N THR A 92 -18.51 10.70 9.30
CA THR A 92 -19.72 11.53 9.45
C THR A 92 -20.95 10.81 8.90
N VAL A 93 -20.84 10.20 7.71
CA VAL A 93 -21.93 9.40 7.11
C VAL A 93 -22.29 8.21 7.99
N LYS A 94 -21.29 7.57 8.62
CA LYS A 94 -21.52 6.46 9.55
C LYS A 94 -22.36 6.88 10.77
N ILE A 95 -22.05 8.01 11.39
CA ILE A 95 -22.75 8.49 12.61
C ILE A 95 -24.14 9.02 12.28
N ILE A 96 -24.25 9.80 11.20
CA ILE A 96 -25.51 10.44 10.81
C ILE A 96 -26.53 9.38 10.34
N GLY A 97 -26.17 8.55 9.36
CA GLY A 97 -27.10 7.62 8.71
C GLY A 97 -28.19 8.34 7.90
N THR A 98 -29.25 8.78 8.58
CA THR A 98 -30.40 9.52 8.02
C THR A 98 -30.39 10.99 8.41
N ARG A 99 -31.04 11.84 7.60
CA ARG A 99 -31.19 13.28 7.90
C ARG A 99 -31.87 13.55 9.23
N ASP A 100 -32.87 12.78 9.64
CA ASP A 100 -33.57 13.02 10.91
C ASP A 100 -32.67 12.84 12.12
N ASN A 101 -31.68 11.94 12.00
CA ASN A 101 -30.73 11.65 13.05
C ASN A 101 -29.56 12.66 13.09
N THR A 102 -29.47 13.60 12.13
CA THR A 102 -28.47 14.68 12.16
C THR A 102 -28.68 15.65 13.31
N ALA A 103 -29.93 15.85 13.75
CA ALA A 103 -30.27 16.76 14.84
C ALA A 103 -29.80 16.22 16.21
N THR A 104 -29.73 14.89 16.35
CA THR A 104 -29.37 14.20 17.59
C THR A 104 -27.93 13.67 17.61
N ALA A 105 -27.27 13.59 16.45
CA ALA A 105 -25.91 13.11 16.34
C ALA A 105 -24.89 14.14 16.86
N ASP A 106 -23.98 13.68 17.72
CA ASP A 106 -22.82 14.44 18.17
C ASP A 106 -21.65 14.21 17.19
N LEU A 107 -21.20 15.28 16.53
CA LEU A 107 -20.15 15.25 15.51
C LEU A 107 -18.85 15.91 15.98
N SER A 108 -18.79 16.34 17.25
CA SER A 108 -17.69 17.13 17.81
C SER A 108 -16.33 16.41 17.78
N ASP A 109 -16.31 15.07 17.74
CA ASP A 109 -15.09 14.26 17.69
C ASP A 109 -14.46 14.18 16.28
N ILE A 110 -15.21 14.51 15.23
CA ILE A 110 -14.78 14.29 13.83
C ILE A 110 -14.60 15.62 13.10
N LEU A 111 -15.46 16.60 13.39
CA LEU A 111 -15.51 17.87 12.68
C LEU A 111 -15.36 19.04 13.66
N PRO A 112 -14.75 20.16 13.24
CA PRO A 112 -14.83 21.41 13.98
C PRO A 112 -16.29 21.89 14.11
N GLU A 113 -16.62 22.56 15.22
CA GLU A 113 -17.97 23.09 15.50
C GLU A 113 -18.52 23.96 14.35
N GLU A 114 -17.68 24.78 13.72
CA GLU A 114 -18.10 25.61 12.57
C GLU A 114 -18.60 24.81 11.35
N VAL A 115 -18.09 23.59 11.16
CA VAL A 115 -18.51 22.71 10.06
C VAL A 115 -19.73 21.90 10.49
N GLU A 116 -19.80 21.51 11.76
CA GLU A 116 -20.96 20.81 12.33
C GLU A 116 -22.24 21.64 12.23
N GLU A 117 -22.21 22.92 12.64
CA GLU A 117 -23.38 23.81 12.54
C GLU A 117 -23.86 23.93 11.09
N LYS A 118 -22.94 24.14 10.15
CA LYS A 118 -23.26 24.21 8.71
C LYS A 118 -23.84 22.91 8.17
N VAL A 119 -23.40 21.76 8.68
CA VAL A 119 -23.96 20.46 8.29
C VAL A 119 -25.39 20.29 8.83
N LYS A 120 -25.68 20.76 10.05
CA LYS A 120 -27.03 20.76 10.63
C LYS A 120 -27.97 21.71 9.89
N GLU A 121 -27.53 22.93 9.59
CA GLU A 121 -28.29 23.89 8.76
C GLU A 121 -28.58 23.32 7.36
N ALA A 122 -27.57 22.71 6.73
CA ALA A 122 -27.70 22.05 5.44
C ALA A 122 -28.66 20.84 5.48
N ALA A 123 -28.75 20.14 6.61
CA ALA A 123 -29.65 19.00 6.75
C ALA A 123 -31.12 19.45 6.75
N GLU A 124 -31.44 20.59 7.37
CA GLU A 124 -32.80 21.16 7.39
C GLU A 124 -33.25 21.67 6.02
N ILE A 125 -32.33 22.26 5.23
CA ILE A 125 -32.62 22.87 3.92
C ILE A 125 -32.40 21.86 2.76
N SER A 126 -32.00 20.63 3.07
CA SER A 126 -31.51 19.68 2.08
C SER A 126 -32.53 19.31 1.02
N MET A 127 -32.11 19.35 -0.26
CA MET A 127 -32.91 18.91 -1.41
C MET A 127 -32.75 17.42 -1.78
N GLY A 128 -32.08 16.61 -0.95
CA GLY A 128 -31.86 15.19 -1.29
C GLY A 128 -33.14 14.36 -1.22
N THR A 129 -33.09 13.13 -1.75
CA THR A 129 -34.21 12.17 -1.66
C THR A 129 -34.13 11.29 -0.42
N GLU A 130 -35.26 10.90 0.14
CA GLU A 130 -35.31 9.85 1.17
C GLU A 130 -34.84 8.51 0.59
N ILE A 131 -34.12 7.74 1.41
CA ILE A 131 -33.54 6.44 1.03
C ILE A 131 -34.05 5.40 2.02
N ALA A 132 -34.23 4.16 1.56
CA ALA A 132 -34.63 3.05 2.42
C ALA A 132 -33.52 2.67 3.42
N ASP A 133 -33.91 2.16 4.58
CA ASP A 133 -32.96 1.77 5.64
C ASP A 133 -31.95 0.70 5.18
N ASP A 134 -32.38 -0.22 4.31
CA ASP A 134 -31.52 -1.26 3.73
C ASP A 134 -30.36 -0.67 2.89
N ASP A 135 -30.65 0.38 2.12
CA ASP A 135 -29.64 1.06 1.31
C ASP A 135 -28.68 1.87 2.18
N ILE A 136 -29.18 2.51 3.25
CA ILE A 136 -28.35 3.24 4.22
C ILE A 136 -27.40 2.28 4.94
N MET A 137 -27.88 1.10 5.33
CA MET A 137 -27.04 0.07 5.95
C MET A 137 -25.89 -0.34 5.02
N ASN A 138 -26.15 -0.48 3.72
CA ASN A 138 -25.10 -0.78 2.74
C ASN A 138 -24.08 0.37 2.58
N ILE A 139 -24.53 1.63 2.63
CA ILE A 139 -23.64 2.80 2.60
C ILE A 139 -22.77 2.87 3.85
N GLN A 140 -23.34 2.58 5.03
CA GLN A 140 -22.59 2.52 6.29
C GLN A 140 -21.54 1.41 6.28
N ASN A 141 -21.87 0.22 5.75
CA ASN A 141 -20.90 -0.86 5.56
C ASN A 141 -19.74 -0.45 4.64
N LEU A 142 -20.02 0.31 3.57
CA LEU A 142 -18.96 0.84 2.70
C LEU A 142 -18.07 1.86 3.44
N CYS A 143 -18.66 2.70 4.28
CA CYS A 143 -17.90 3.64 5.12
C CYS A 143 -16.96 2.91 6.10
N ASP A 144 -17.42 1.81 6.69
CA ASP A 144 -16.59 0.97 7.55
C ASP A 144 -15.40 0.37 6.79
N GLN A 145 -15.63 -0.15 5.58
CA GLN A 145 -14.53 -0.64 4.74
C GLN A 145 -13.51 0.45 4.41
N ILE A 146 -13.94 1.69 4.12
CA ILE A 146 -13.04 2.81 3.86
C ILE A 146 -12.20 3.15 5.10
N ILE A 147 -12.80 3.16 6.28
CA ILE A 147 -12.11 3.42 7.55
C ILE A 147 -11.07 2.33 7.82
N ASP A 148 -11.45 1.06 7.67
CA ASP A 148 -10.57 -0.09 7.85
C ASP A 148 -9.40 -0.09 6.86
N MET A 149 -9.66 0.19 5.58
CA MET A 149 -8.61 0.35 4.57
C MET A 149 -7.65 1.49 4.91
N THR A 150 -8.16 2.60 5.45
CA THR A 150 -7.31 3.74 5.84
C THR A 150 -6.42 3.37 7.05
N ASN A 151 -6.96 2.64 8.02
CA ASN A 151 -6.20 2.14 9.15
C ASN A 151 -5.14 1.12 8.70
N TYR A 152 -5.50 0.20 7.81
CA TYR A 152 -4.58 -0.77 7.23
C TYR A 152 -3.45 -0.09 6.45
N ARG A 153 -3.74 0.95 5.69
CA ARG A 153 -2.73 1.77 5.01
C ARG A 153 -1.72 2.36 5.99
N ALA A 154 -2.18 2.91 7.11
CA ALA A 154 -1.29 3.45 8.15
C ALA A 154 -0.38 2.35 8.75
N GLN A 155 -0.96 1.19 9.07
CA GLN A 155 -0.19 0.03 9.56
C GLN A 155 0.84 -0.47 8.54
N LEU A 156 0.47 -0.51 7.25
CA LEU A 156 1.36 -0.92 6.17
C LEU A 156 2.52 0.07 6.00
N TYR A 157 2.26 1.36 6.18
CA TYR A 157 3.30 2.40 6.16
C TYR A 157 4.30 2.23 7.31
N ASP A 158 3.83 1.96 8.53
CA ASP A 158 4.71 1.70 9.68
C ASP A 158 5.53 0.41 9.50
N TYR A 159 4.90 -0.64 8.94
CA TYR A 159 5.60 -1.86 8.55
C TYR A 159 6.71 -1.57 7.52
N LEU A 160 6.42 -0.78 6.48
CA LEU A 160 7.39 -0.39 5.46
C LEU A 160 8.56 0.39 6.07
N LYS A 161 8.29 1.33 6.98
CA LYS A 161 9.31 2.10 7.69
C LYS A 161 10.25 1.22 8.52
N ALA A 162 9.69 0.31 9.32
CA ALA A 162 10.49 -0.62 10.12
C ALA A 162 11.36 -1.53 9.23
N ARG A 163 10.81 -2.01 8.11
CA ARG A 163 11.55 -2.84 7.15
C ARG A 163 12.64 -2.07 6.42
N MET A 164 12.38 -0.84 6.00
CA MET A 164 13.37 -0.03 5.30
C MET A 164 14.56 0.30 6.21
N MET A 165 14.32 0.65 7.47
CA MET A 165 15.40 0.89 8.44
C MET A 165 16.25 -0.35 8.71
N ALA A 166 15.64 -1.54 8.72
CA ALA A 166 16.37 -2.80 8.91
C ALA A 166 17.24 -3.18 7.69
N MET A 167 16.84 -2.79 6.48
CA MET A 167 17.52 -3.18 5.23
C MET A 167 18.51 -2.13 4.74
N ALA A 168 18.07 -0.88 4.60
CA ALA A 168 18.82 0.20 3.99
C ALA A 168 18.72 1.48 4.84
N PRO A 169 19.28 1.49 6.07
CA PRO A 169 19.19 2.63 6.98
C PRO A 169 19.80 3.91 6.39
N ASN A 170 20.91 3.77 5.65
CA ASN A 170 21.56 4.92 5.01
C ASN A 170 20.69 5.56 3.93
N LEU A 171 19.96 4.75 3.15
CA LEU A 171 19.05 5.25 2.11
C LEU A 171 17.83 5.93 2.74
N SER A 172 17.28 5.34 3.79
CA SER A 172 16.19 5.90 4.59
C SER A 172 16.56 7.28 5.17
N VAL A 173 17.73 7.41 5.82
CA VAL A 173 18.18 8.70 6.37
C VAL A 173 18.42 9.73 5.27
N LEU A 174 18.98 9.31 4.12
CA LEU A 174 19.35 10.24 3.07
C LEU A 174 18.15 10.74 2.27
N VAL A 175 17.19 9.89 1.88
CA VAL A 175 16.10 10.25 0.96
C VAL A 175 14.70 10.16 1.62
N GLY A 176 14.58 9.45 2.74
CA GLY A 176 13.32 9.11 3.39
C GLY A 176 12.82 7.71 3.02
N ASP A 177 12.01 7.10 3.89
CA ASP A 177 11.57 5.70 3.77
C ASP A 177 10.75 5.45 2.49
N LEU A 178 9.73 6.28 2.24
CA LEU A 178 8.81 6.11 1.11
C LEU A 178 9.53 6.28 -0.24
N VAL A 179 10.36 7.32 -0.36
CA VAL A 179 11.09 7.60 -1.60
C VAL A 179 12.16 6.53 -1.84
N GLY A 180 12.88 6.11 -0.80
CA GLY A 180 13.83 5.01 -0.87
C GLY A 180 13.16 3.70 -1.32
N ALA A 181 11.98 3.41 -0.79
CA ALA A 181 11.21 2.22 -1.16
C ALA A 181 10.78 2.25 -2.64
N ARG A 182 10.33 3.40 -3.14
CA ARG A 182 9.99 3.59 -4.57
C ARG A 182 11.20 3.46 -5.49
N LEU A 183 12.37 3.93 -5.08
CA LEU A 183 13.61 3.75 -5.85
C LEU A 183 13.98 2.26 -5.99
N ILE A 184 13.85 1.50 -4.89
CA ILE A 184 14.09 0.05 -4.90
C ILE A 184 13.04 -0.67 -5.77
N ALA A 185 11.77 -0.28 -5.66
CA ALA A 185 10.68 -0.85 -6.46
C ALA A 185 10.90 -0.64 -7.96
N HIS A 186 11.32 0.56 -8.38
CA HIS A 186 11.58 0.86 -9.79
C HIS A 186 12.84 0.15 -10.32
N ALA A 187 13.86 -0.06 -9.48
CA ALA A 187 15.05 -0.84 -9.84
C ALA A 187 14.84 -2.37 -9.76
N GLY A 188 13.77 -2.83 -9.10
CA GLY A 188 13.41 -4.23 -8.89
C GLY A 188 14.16 -4.95 -7.76
N SER A 189 15.36 -4.51 -7.39
CA SER A 189 16.11 -4.99 -6.22
C SER A 189 17.11 -3.96 -5.72
N LEU A 190 17.55 -4.09 -4.47
CA LEU A 190 18.55 -3.17 -3.90
C LEU A 190 19.90 -3.29 -4.61
N ILE A 191 20.29 -4.50 -5.01
CA ILE A 191 21.53 -4.75 -5.76
C ILE A 191 21.49 -4.09 -7.14
N ASN A 192 20.35 -4.12 -7.83
CA ASN A 192 20.21 -3.44 -9.12
C ASN A 192 20.28 -1.93 -8.95
N LEU A 193 19.64 -1.38 -7.92
CA LEU A 193 19.75 0.03 -7.61
C LEU A 193 21.20 0.45 -7.35
N ALA A 194 21.97 -0.36 -6.62
CA ALA A 194 23.38 -0.10 -6.35
C ALA A 194 24.28 -0.13 -7.60
N LYS A 195 23.86 -0.81 -8.66
CA LYS A 195 24.59 -0.84 -9.95
C LYS A 195 24.30 0.38 -10.82
N HIS A 196 23.23 1.12 -10.57
CA HIS A 196 22.90 2.30 -11.36
C HIS A 196 23.82 3.47 -11.02
N PRO A 197 24.31 4.22 -12.03
CA PRO A 197 25.09 5.42 -11.78
C PRO A 197 24.20 6.52 -11.20
N ALA A 198 24.82 7.48 -10.50
CA ALA A 198 24.09 8.57 -9.84
C ALA A 198 23.19 9.38 -10.80
N SER A 199 23.62 9.56 -12.06
CA SER A 199 22.84 10.24 -13.09
C SER A 199 21.54 9.50 -13.47
N THR A 200 21.56 8.16 -13.49
CA THR A 200 20.36 7.35 -13.71
C THR A 200 19.44 7.42 -12.50
N VAL A 201 19.99 7.36 -11.28
CA VAL A 201 19.21 7.48 -10.05
C VAL A 201 18.51 8.86 -9.97
N GLN A 202 19.16 9.93 -10.44
CA GLN A 202 18.60 11.29 -10.47
C GLN A 202 17.29 11.39 -11.28
N ILE A 203 17.24 10.73 -12.43
CA ILE A 203 16.14 10.81 -13.41
C ILE A 203 15.20 9.59 -13.36
N LEU A 204 15.39 8.70 -12.39
CA LEU A 204 14.61 7.48 -12.22
C LEU A 204 13.11 7.80 -12.10
N GLY A 205 12.26 7.13 -12.89
CA GLY A 205 10.81 7.39 -12.98
C GLY A 205 10.39 8.53 -13.91
N ALA A 206 11.32 9.36 -14.41
CA ALA A 206 11.05 10.37 -15.45
C ALA A 206 11.44 9.90 -16.87
N GLU A 207 11.66 8.60 -17.04
CA GLU A 207 12.19 7.98 -18.27
C GLU A 207 11.38 8.33 -19.52
N LYS A 208 10.04 8.32 -19.44
CA LYS A 208 9.17 8.68 -20.57
C LYS A 208 9.41 10.11 -21.03
N ALA A 209 9.56 11.05 -20.10
CA ALA A 209 9.84 12.45 -20.42
C ALA A 209 11.28 12.62 -20.94
N LEU A 210 12.24 11.90 -20.36
CA LEU A 210 13.64 11.86 -20.80
C LEU A 210 13.77 11.37 -22.24
N PHE A 211 13.20 10.20 -22.56
CA PHE A 211 13.28 9.63 -23.91
C PHE A 211 12.55 10.50 -24.94
N ARG A 212 11.44 11.14 -24.56
CA ARG A 212 10.76 12.10 -25.42
C ARG A 212 11.64 13.32 -25.70
N ALA A 213 12.24 13.90 -24.68
CA ALA A 213 13.12 15.06 -24.80
C ALA A 213 14.33 14.76 -25.70
N LEU A 214 14.99 13.62 -25.50
CA LEU A 214 16.11 13.15 -26.31
C LEU A 214 15.73 12.98 -27.79
N LYS A 215 14.56 12.36 -28.09
CA LYS A 215 14.07 12.21 -29.47
C LYS A 215 13.80 13.57 -30.14
N THR A 216 13.28 14.53 -29.39
CA THR A 216 12.94 15.86 -29.91
C THR A 216 14.04 16.91 -29.76
N LYS A 217 15.24 16.53 -29.27
CA LYS A 217 16.35 17.43 -28.90
C LYS A 217 15.90 18.63 -28.04
N LYS A 218 15.00 18.36 -27.09
CA LYS A 218 14.54 19.33 -26.08
C LYS A 218 15.24 19.10 -24.75
N ASP A 219 15.08 20.04 -23.83
CA ASP A 219 15.66 19.96 -22.49
C ASP A 219 15.18 18.71 -21.74
N THR A 220 16.13 18.03 -21.09
CA THR A 220 15.86 16.82 -20.31
C THR A 220 15.29 17.17 -18.94
N PRO A 221 14.44 16.30 -18.36
CA PRO A 221 13.94 16.48 -17.00
C PRO A 221 15.11 16.41 -16.00
N LYS A 222 15.13 17.35 -15.04
CA LYS A 222 16.21 17.46 -14.04
C LYS A 222 16.05 16.49 -12.86
N TYR A 223 14.83 16.04 -12.59
CA TYR A 223 14.51 15.18 -11.45
C TYR A 223 13.45 14.14 -11.83
N GLY A 224 13.50 12.98 -11.18
CA GLY A 224 12.47 11.95 -11.22
C GLY A 224 11.82 11.74 -9.84
N ILE A 225 11.81 10.49 -9.37
CA ILE A 225 11.19 10.07 -8.10
C ILE A 225 11.77 10.82 -6.89
N ILE A 226 13.01 11.30 -6.98
CA ILE A 226 13.69 12.04 -5.90
C ILE A 226 13.01 13.39 -5.59
N TYR A 227 12.25 13.96 -6.54
CA TYR A 227 11.56 15.23 -6.33
C TYR A 227 10.40 15.15 -5.32
N LEU A 228 9.87 13.95 -5.04
CA LEU A 228 8.78 13.73 -4.09
C LEU A 228 9.13 14.04 -2.62
N ARG A 229 10.36 14.48 -2.33
CA ARG A 229 10.81 14.91 -1.00
C ARG A 229 10.48 16.37 -0.68
N ARG A 230 9.54 17.00 -1.38
CA ARG A 230 9.13 18.39 -1.15
C ARG A 230 7.66 18.49 -0.80
#